data_AF-A0A1F3VHG6-F1
#
_entry.id   AF-A0A1F3VHG6-F1
#
_cell.length_a   1.000
_cell.length_b   1.000
_cell.length_c   1.000
_cell.angle_alpha   90.00
_cell.angle_beta   90.00
_cell.angle_gamma   90.00
#
_symmetry.space_group_name_H-M   'P 1'
#
loop_
_entity.id
_entity.type
_entity.pdbx_description
1 polymer ?
#
loop_
_entity_poly.entity_id
_entity_poly.type
_entity_poly.pdbx_seq_one_letter_code
_entity_poly.pdbx_strand_id
1 'polypeptide(L)'
;MAKKTTSTSSISDSYLEALRAINEWTTVSEWAIKVGEMFPELLEKANAEAKKHKRPSTGIREVAARISSAVAMGRFSAKIEVDESERPKRVKILSEVDAANYEEREIEADLEPLTRAQRIKSDEESLGTKERYRVAELDAIIRQLKEFFNLDFELEHAKAILNPNDPGKHHPDNLQILLKSHNRLKSNENWERFSLQEQIEYVQAVVKVQKLVSTKMKIDLHEEVIGSIIERLKLVY
;
A
#
# COMPACT_ATOMS: atom_id res chain seq x y z
N MET A 1 23.99 -35.33 -33.63
CA MET A 1 23.65 -35.60 -32.21
C MET A 1 23.02 -34.35 -31.63
N ALA A 2 21.68 -34.32 -31.57
CA ALA A 2 20.94 -33.19 -31.00
C ALA A 2 21.08 -33.25 -29.47
N LYS A 3 21.64 -32.19 -28.88
CA LYS A 3 21.64 -31.99 -27.43
C LYS A 3 20.19 -31.87 -26.97
N LYS A 4 19.73 -32.85 -26.20
CA LYS A 4 18.52 -32.76 -25.39
C LYS A 4 18.74 -31.67 -24.35
N THR A 5 18.24 -30.46 -24.61
CA THR A 5 18.08 -29.42 -23.60
C THR A 5 16.87 -29.77 -22.75
N THR A 6 17.07 -30.59 -21.73
CA THR A 6 16.12 -30.68 -20.62
C THR A 6 16.25 -29.40 -19.80
N SER A 7 15.40 -28.41 -20.06
CA SER A 7 15.22 -27.29 -19.14
C SER A 7 14.66 -27.86 -17.83
N THR A 8 15.48 -27.92 -16.79
CA THR A 8 15.00 -28.18 -15.44
C THR A 8 14.17 -26.98 -14.99
N SER A 9 12.87 -27.04 -15.26
CA SER A 9 11.84 -26.15 -14.74
C SER A 9 11.98 -26.07 -13.21
N SER A 10 12.01 -24.87 -12.63
CA SER A 10 12.12 -24.73 -11.18
C SER A 10 10.84 -25.23 -10.51
N ILE A 11 10.90 -25.67 -9.25
CA ILE A 11 9.69 -26.13 -8.51
C ILE A 11 8.58 -25.08 -8.54
N SER A 12 8.94 -23.79 -8.54
CA SER A 12 8.00 -22.67 -8.64
C SER A 12 7.34 -22.57 -10.02
N ASP A 13 8.04 -22.90 -11.09
CA ASP A 13 7.49 -22.93 -12.45
C ASP A 13 6.49 -24.09 -12.60
N SER A 14 6.80 -25.27 -12.04
CA SER A 14 5.85 -26.39 -11.97
C SER A 14 4.56 -26.02 -11.23
N TYR A 15 4.65 -25.23 -10.16
CA TYR A 15 3.44 -24.75 -9.47
C TYR A 15 2.62 -23.83 -10.38
N LEU A 16 3.25 -22.85 -11.03
CA LEU A 16 2.53 -21.94 -11.93
C LEU A 16 1.93 -22.65 -13.15
N GLU A 17 2.61 -23.64 -13.70
CA GLU A 17 2.10 -24.46 -14.80
C GLU A 17 0.83 -25.23 -14.39
N ALA A 18 0.82 -25.80 -13.18
CA ALA A 18 -0.38 -26.43 -12.63
C ALA A 18 -1.53 -25.45 -12.43
N LEU A 19 -1.25 -24.22 -11.97
CA LEU A 19 -2.29 -23.19 -11.82
C LEU A 19 -2.82 -22.73 -13.19
N ARG A 20 -1.93 -22.62 -14.18
CA ARG A 20 -2.30 -22.29 -15.57
C ARG A 20 -3.21 -23.35 -16.18
N ALA A 21 -2.97 -24.63 -15.88
CA ALA A 21 -3.83 -25.71 -16.32
C ALA A 21 -5.23 -25.70 -15.69
N ILE A 22 -5.41 -25.07 -14.52
CA ILE A 22 -6.73 -24.86 -13.90
C ILE A 22 -7.48 -23.73 -14.60
N ASN A 23 -6.78 -22.64 -14.97
CA ASN A 23 -7.29 -21.49 -15.72
C ASN A 23 -8.55 -20.81 -15.13
N GLU A 24 -8.86 -21.08 -13.87
CA GLU A 24 -10.01 -20.56 -13.13
C GLU A 24 -9.61 -20.22 -11.70
N TRP A 25 -10.49 -19.50 -10.99
CA TRP A 25 -10.30 -19.20 -9.57
C TRP A 25 -10.34 -20.48 -8.74
N THR A 26 -9.28 -20.77 -8.01
CA THR A 26 -9.11 -22.01 -7.25
C THR A 26 -8.53 -21.75 -5.86
N THR A 27 -8.63 -22.72 -4.97
CA THR A 27 -7.97 -22.65 -3.66
C THR A 27 -6.53 -23.19 -3.75
N VAL A 28 -5.66 -22.81 -2.80
CA VAL A 28 -4.31 -23.40 -2.70
C VAL A 28 -4.34 -24.93 -2.52
N SER A 29 -5.39 -25.47 -1.90
CA SER A 29 -5.53 -26.92 -1.71
C SER A 29 -5.80 -27.63 -3.03
N GLU A 30 -6.72 -27.12 -3.85
CA GLU A 30 -7.01 -27.63 -5.19
C GLU A 30 -5.81 -27.46 -6.13
N TRP A 31 -5.13 -26.32 -6.02
CA TRP A 31 -3.88 -26.09 -6.74
C TRP A 31 -2.79 -27.13 -6.37
N ALA A 32 -2.62 -27.45 -5.09
CA ALA A 32 -1.68 -28.47 -4.65
C ALA A 32 -2.04 -29.88 -5.14
N ILE A 33 -3.34 -30.20 -5.23
CA ILE A 33 -3.81 -31.44 -5.85
C ILE A 33 -3.39 -31.46 -7.32
N LYS A 34 -3.65 -30.38 -8.07
CA LYS A 34 -3.28 -30.30 -9.48
C LYS A 34 -1.78 -30.42 -9.73
N VAL A 35 -0.96 -29.84 -8.85
CA VAL A 35 0.50 -30.03 -8.86
C VAL A 35 0.85 -31.51 -8.71
N GLY A 36 0.19 -32.23 -7.80
CA GLY A 36 0.43 -33.66 -7.62
C GLY A 36 -0.02 -34.52 -8.79
N GLU A 37 -1.07 -34.13 -9.51
CA GLU A 37 -1.53 -34.79 -10.74
C GLU A 37 -0.56 -34.59 -11.90
N MET A 38 -0.05 -33.36 -12.08
CA MET A 38 0.79 -32.99 -13.21
C MET A 38 2.27 -33.31 -13.00
N PHE A 39 2.73 -33.30 -11.74
CA PHE A 39 4.13 -33.55 -11.36
C PHE A 39 4.21 -34.62 -10.25
N PRO A 40 3.91 -35.90 -10.57
CA PRO A 40 3.88 -36.98 -9.58
C PRO A 40 5.18 -37.12 -8.80
N GLU A 41 6.33 -36.85 -9.42
CA GLU A 41 7.66 -36.89 -8.80
C GLU A 41 7.83 -35.85 -7.69
N LEU A 42 7.18 -34.68 -7.79
CA LEU A 42 7.16 -33.68 -6.71
C LEU A 42 6.31 -34.16 -5.54
N LEU A 43 5.18 -34.81 -5.83
CA LEU A 43 4.31 -35.39 -4.83
C LEU A 43 4.99 -36.58 -4.11
N GLU A 44 5.70 -37.43 -4.83
CA GLU A 44 6.47 -38.54 -4.25
C GLU A 44 7.55 -38.04 -3.27
N LYS A 45 8.31 -37.01 -3.67
CA LYS A 45 9.29 -36.36 -2.78
C LYS A 45 8.63 -35.76 -1.54
N ALA A 46 7.54 -35.02 -1.73
CA ALA A 46 6.79 -34.44 -0.62
C ALA A 46 6.23 -35.51 0.33
N ASN A 47 5.75 -36.65 -0.20
CA ASN A 47 5.31 -37.79 0.61
C ASN A 47 6.45 -38.42 1.42
N ALA A 48 7.64 -38.55 0.82
CA ALA A 48 8.82 -39.06 1.52
C ALA A 48 9.28 -38.13 2.65
N GLU A 49 9.17 -36.81 2.45
CA GLU A 49 9.48 -35.79 3.46
C GLU A 49 8.42 -35.75 4.57
N ALA A 50 7.14 -35.83 4.21
CA ALA A 50 6.02 -35.82 5.16
C ALA A 50 6.09 -36.97 6.18
N LYS A 51 6.63 -38.13 5.79
CA LYS A 51 6.86 -39.29 6.65
C LYS A 51 7.92 -39.06 7.73
N LYS A 52 8.83 -38.09 7.54
CA LYS A 52 9.92 -37.77 8.48
C LYS A 52 9.49 -36.79 9.58
N HIS A 53 8.29 -36.21 9.47
CA HIS A 53 7.79 -35.24 10.45
C HIS A 53 7.37 -35.92 11.76
N LYS A 54 7.54 -35.20 12.88
CA LYS A 54 7.13 -35.66 14.23
C LYS A 54 5.63 -35.95 14.34
N ARG A 55 4.81 -35.33 13.48
CA ARG A 55 3.38 -35.63 13.28
C ARG A 55 3.19 -36.01 11.81
N PRO A 56 2.58 -37.17 11.50
CA PRO A 56 2.38 -37.57 10.11
C PRO A 56 1.59 -36.52 9.33
N SER A 57 2.14 -36.07 8.20
CA SER A 57 1.48 -35.20 7.21
C SER A 57 1.31 -35.96 5.89
N THR A 58 0.66 -35.37 4.90
CA THR A 58 0.57 -35.92 3.54
C THR A 58 1.36 -35.05 2.57
N GLY A 59 1.87 -35.63 1.48
CA GLY A 59 2.61 -34.87 0.47
C GLY A 59 1.80 -33.71 -0.10
N ILE A 60 0.49 -33.89 -0.32
CA ILE A 60 -0.41 -32.80 -0.77
C ILE A 60 -0.48 -31.66 0.25
N ARG A 61 -0.52 -31.96 1.56
CA ARG A 61 -0.51 -30.92 2.61
C ARG A 61 0.82 -30.16 2.65
N GLU A 62 1.94 -30.86 2.46
CA GLU A 62 3.26 -30.22 2.37
C GLU A 62 3.37 -29.33 1.13
N VAL A 63 2.87 -29.78 -0.03
CA VAL A 63 2.82 -28.98 -1.26
C VAL A 63 1.94 -27.74 -1.07
N ALA A 64 0.73 -27.89 -0.51
CA ALA A 64 -0.15 -26.78 -0.20
C ALA A 64 0.51 -25.76 0.74
N ALA A 65 1.19 -26.22 1.80
CA ALA A 65 1.91 -25.34 2.74
C ALA A 65 3.05 -24.57 2.06
N ARG A 66 3.79 -25.22 1.16
CA ARG A 66 4.86 -24.57 0.36
C ARG A 66 4.29 -23.52 -0.57
N ILE A 67 3.21 -23.84 -1.26
CA ILE A 67 2.51 -22.90 -2.14
C ILE A 67 2.00 -21.71 -1.32
N SER A 68 1.30 -21.93 -0.20
CA SER A 68 0.83 -20.87 0.69
C SER A 68 1.97 -19.98 1.19
N SER A 69 3.09 -20.58 1.60
CA SER A 69 4.27 -19.83 2.02
C SER A 69 4.85 -19.00 0.88
N ALA A 70 4.96 -19.56 -0.33
CA ALA A 70 5.46 -18.86 -1.51
C ALA A 70 4.55 -17.70 -1.92
N VAL A 71 3.23 -17.88 -1.87
CA VAL A 71 2.23 -16.81 -2.08
C VAL A 71 2.40 -15.71 -1.04
N ALA A 72 2.47 -16.05 0.24
CA ALA A 72 2.61 -15.08 1.34
C ALA A 72 3.94 -14.29 1.28
N MET A 73 5.00 -14.90 0.75
CA MET A 73 6.29 -14.23 0.51
C MET A 73 6.33 -13.45 -0.81
N GLY A 74 5.23 -13.37 -1.56
CA GLY A 74 5.17 -12.64 -2.84
C GLY A 74 5.94 -13.32 -3.97
N ARG A 75 6.30 -14.60 -3.86
CA ARG A 75 7.12 -15.31 -4.87
C ARG A 75 6.42 -15.47 -6.22
N PHE A 76 5.09 -15.40 -6.23
CA PHE A 76 4.26 -15.42 -7.42
C PHE A 76 3.62 -14.07 -7.72
N SER A 77 4.11 -12.99 -7.07
CA SER A 77 3.66 -11.64 -7.36
C SER A 77 3.63 -11.45 -8.88
N ALA A 78 2.51 -10.90 -9.35
CA ALA A 78 2.25 -10.62 -10.75
C ALA A 78 2.13 -11.78 -11.75
N LYS A 79 2.22 -13.01 -11.27
CA LYS A 79 1.85 -14.19 -12.06
C LYS A 79 0.48 -14.72 -11.66
N ILE A 80 -0.01 -14.32 -10.49
CA ILE A 80 -1.30 -14.74 -9.94
C ILE A 80 -2.06 -13.56 -9.34
N GLU A 81 -3.38 -13.63 -9.39
CA GLU A 81 -4.29 -12.81 -8.61
C GLU A 81 -4.69 -13.57 -7.33
N VAL A 82 -4.86 -12.86 -6.21
CA VAL A 82 -5.28 -13.43 -4.92
C VAL A 82 -6.51 -12.68 -4.43
N ASP A 83 -7.61 -13.41 -4.28
CA ASP A 83 -8.84 -12.90 -3.68
C ASP A 83 -8.84 -13.20 -2.18
N GLU A 84 -8.80 -12.13 -1.37
CA GLU A 84 -8.82 -12.17 0.08
C GLU A 84 -10.22 -11.99 0.69
N SER A 85 -11.25 -11.77 -0.14
CA SER A 85 -12.62 -11.54 0.32
C SER A 85 -13.29 -12.81 0.89
N GLU A 86 -12.83 -13.99 0.48
CA GLU A 86 -13.33 -15.29 0.92
C GLU A 86 -12.28 -16.09 1.71
N ARG A 87 -12.76 -17.01 2.58
CA ARG A 87 -11.93 -17.98 3.28
C ARG A 87 -12.41 -19.40 2.97
N PRO A 88 -11.56 -20.30 2.44
CA PRO A 88 -10.13 -20.09 2.12
C PRO A 88 -9.92 -19.12 0.95
N LYS A 89 -8.79 -18.38 1.00
CA LYS A 89 -8.39 -17.44 -0.07
C LYS A 89 -8.36 -18.16 -1.42
N ARG A 90 -8.81 -17.47 -2.47
CA ARG A 90 -8.79 -17.99 -3.85
C ARG A 90 -7.67 -17.33 -4.63
N VAL A 91 -7.12 -18.06 -5.59
CA VAL A 91 -6.03 -17.62 -6.47
C VAL A 91 -6.36 -17.97 -7.91
N LYS A 92 -5.84 -17.19 -8.86
CA LYS A 92 -5.98 -17.46 -10.29
C LYS A 92 -4.69 -17.07 -11.02
N ILE A 93 -4.33 -17.80 -12.08
CA ILE A 93 -3.24 -17.38 -12.96
C ILE A 93 -3.64 -16.09 -13.68
N LEU A 94 -2.72 -15.14 -13.81
CA LEU A 94 -2.91 -13.98 -14.69
C LEU A 94 -2.71 -14.42 -16.16
N SER A 95 -3.49 -13.86 -17.09
CA SER A 95 -3.46 -14.28 -18.50
C SER A 95 -2.15 -13.85 -19.19
N GLU A 96 -1.83 -14.40 -20.37
CA GLU A 96 -0.63 -13.99 -21.13
C GLU A 96 -0.67 -12.51 -21.57
N VAL A 97 -1.88 -11.94 -21.68
CA VAL A 97 -2.10 -10.51 -21.90
C VAL A 97 -1.74 -9.69 -20.64
N ASP A 98 -1.93 -10.26 -19.46
CA ASP A 98 -1.56 -9.62 -18.18
C ASP A 98 -0.07 -9.77 -17.85
N ALA A 99 0.57 -10.86 -18.31
CA ALA A 99 2.02 -11.07 -18.18
C ALA A 99 2.84 -10.13 -19.07
N ALA A 100 2.38 -9.85 -20.29
CA ALA A 100 2.97 -8.83 -21.17
C ALA A 100 2.81 -7.42 -20.59
N ASN A 101 1.63 -7.10 -20.04
CA ASN A 101 1.40 -5.86 -19.28
C ASN A 101 2.27 -5.79 -18.01
N TYR A 102 2.71 -6.91 -17.45
CA TYR A 102 3.60 -6.92 -16.28
C TYR A 102 5.07 -6.73 -16.64
N GLU A 103 5.56 -7.30 -17.75
CA GLU A 103 6.90 -6.98 -18.26
C GLU A 103 6.98 -5.51 -18.70
N GLU A 104 5.93 -4.95 -19.32
CA GLU A 104 5.84 -3.52 -19.60
C GLU A 104 5.83 -2.69 -18.31
N ARG A 105 5.10 -3.13 -17.26
CA ARG A 105 5.10 -2.48 -15.94
C ARG A 105 6.40 -2.66 -15.15
N GLU A 106 7.17 -3.73 -15.31
CA GLU A 106 8.48 -3.89 -14.66
C GLU A 106 9.55 -3.09 -15.39
N ILE A 107 9.52 -3.05 -16.74
CA ILE A 107 10.37 -2.13 -17.50
C ILE A 107 10.00 -0.68 -17.18
N GLU A 108 8.71 -0.36 -17.05
CA GLU A 108 8.23 0.95 -16.61
C GLU A 108 8.55 1.22 -15.14
N ALA A 109 8.51 0.25 -14.23
CA ALA A 109 8.89 0.40 -12.81
C ALA A 109 10.40 0.51 -12.58
N ASP A 110 11.22 -0.17 -13.39
CA ASP A 110 12.68 0.00 -13.44
C ASP A 110 13.07 1.34 -14.10
N LEU A 111 12.16 1.93 -14.88
CA LEU A 111 12.27 3.29 -15.43
C LEU A 111 11.50 4.35 -14.61
N GLU A 112 10.68 3.96 -13.62
CA GLU A 112 9.85 4.88 -12.84
C GLU A 112 10.72 5.59 -11.80
N PRO A 113 10.66 6.93 -11.73
CA PRO A 113 11.46 7.64 -10.74
C PRO A 113 10.85 7.41 -9.36
N LEU A 114 11.64 6.83 -8.44
CA LEU A 114 11.43 6.66 -6.99
C LEU A 114 9.96 6.49 -6.53
N THR A 115 9.65 5.42 -5.80
CA THR A 115 8.35 5.27 -5.12
C THR A 115 8.01 6.51 -4.27
N ARG A 116 6.72 6.78 -4.01
CA ARG A 116 6.31 7.96 -3.20
C ARG A 116 7.09 8.07 -1.89
N ALA A 117 7.28 6.95 -1.19
CA ALA A 117 8.04 6.91 0.06
C ALA A 117 9.52 7.26 -0.14
N GLN A 118 10.13 6.78 -1.22
CA GLN A 118 11.52 7.11 -1.56
C GLN A 118 11.67 8.59 -1.98
N ARG A 119 10.71 9.15 -2.72
CA ARG A 119 10.69 10.59 -3.05
C ARG A 119 10.54 11.45 -1.81
N ILE A 120 9.60 11.10 -0.93
CA ILE A 120 9.43 11.79 0.37
C ILE A 120 10.73 11.76 1.14
N LYS A 121 11.35 10.58 1.30
CA LYS A 121 12.61 10.44 2.02
C LYS A 121 13.73 11.28 1.40
N SER A 122 13.86 11.25 0.07
CA SER A 122 14.85 12.05 -0.65
C SER A 122 14.61 13.55 -0.48
N ASP A 123 13.36 13.99 -0.53
CA ASP A 123 13.00 15.39 -0.33
C ASP A 123 13.24 15.81 1.12
N GLU A 124 12.87 14.99 2.11
CA GLU A 124 13.15 15.20 3.55
C GLU A 124 14.63 15.35 3.84
N GLU A 125 15.48 14.52 3.22
CA GLU A 125 16.95 14.60 3.33
C GLU A 125 17.51 15.91 2.76
N SER A 126 16.80 16.53 1.81
CA SER A 126 17.18 17.81 1.21
C SER A 126 16.68 19.05 1.98
N LEU A 127 15.80 18.87 2.97
CA LEU A 127 15.22 19.99 3.72
C LEU A 127 16.24 20.65 4.65
N GLY A 128 16.31 21.98 4.59
CA GLY A 128 17.04 22.77 5.57
C GLY A 128 16.38 22.74 6.95
N THR A 129 17.03 23.38 7.93
CA THR A 129 16.53 23.42 9.31
C THR A 129 15.18 24.12 9.43
N LYS A 130 14.98 25.21 8.66
CA LYS A 130 13.72 25.98 8.68
C LYS A 130 12.58 25.16 8.09
N GLU A 131 12.82 24.47 7.00
CA GLU A 131 11.83 23.64 6.32
C GLU A 131 11.39 22.46 7.20
N ARG A 132 12.35 21.77 7.81
CA ARG A 132 12.07 20.68 8.77
C ARG A 132 11.26 21.15 9.97
N TYR A 133 11.58 22.33 10.51
CA TYR A 133 10.80 22.95 11.57
C TYR A 133 9.35 23.19 11.13
N ARG A 134 9.14 23.76 9.93
CA ARG A 134 7.79 24.01 9.39
C ARG A 134 6.98 22.73 9.27
N VAL A 135 7.56 21.65 8.72
CA VAL A 135 6.89 20.33 8.61
C VAL A 135 6.52 19.78 9.99
N ALA A 136 7.47 19.79 10.92
CA ALA A 136 7.25 19.29 12.28
C ALA A 136 6.16 20.07 13.04
N GLU A 137 6.09 21.39 12.83
CA GLU A 137 5.06 22.24 13.41
C GLU A 137 3.68 21.99 12.79
N LEU A 138 3.58 21.79 11.48
CA LEU A 138 2.32 21.41 10.84
C LEU A 138 1.79 20.08 11.40
N ASP A 139 2.66 19.09 11.57
CA ASP A 139 2.33 17.81 12.22
C ASP A 139 1.89 18.00 13.68
N ALA A 140 2.56 18.88 14.42
CA ALA A 140 2.19 19.19 15.80
C ALA A 140 0.82 19.86 15.89
N ILE A 141 0.52 20.79 14.98
CA ILE A 141 -0.80 21.43 14.86
C ILE A 141 -1.89 20.38 14.61
N ILE A 142 -1.68 19.46 13.67
CA ILE A 142 -2.62 18.37 13.39
C ILE A 142 -2.88 17.51 14.62
N ARG A 143 -1.82 17.10 15.35
CA ARG A 143 -1.95 16.31 16.58
C ARG A 143 -2.80 17.04 17.63
N GLN A 144 -2.60 18.33 17.81
CA GLN A 144 -3.36 19.14 18.77
C GLN A 144 -4.82 19.33 18.35
N LEU A 145 -5.08 19.53 17.06
CA LEU A 145 -6.46 19.58 16.54
C LEU A 145 -7.21 18.27 16.81
N LYS A 146 -6.52 17.13 16.71
CA LYS A 146 -7.08 15.83 17.08
C LYS A 146 -7.29 15.69 18.58
N GLU A 147 -6.30 16.02 19.39
CA GLU A 147 -6.33 15.85 20.85
C GLU A 147 -7.40 16.73 21.52
N PHE A 148 -7.45 18.02 21.18
CA PHE A 148 -8.29 18.99 21.88
C PHE A 148 -9.66 19.19 21.22
N PHE A 149 -9.78 18.94 19.91
CA PHE A 149 -11.01 19.20 19.17
C PHE A 149 -11.62 17.92 18.56
N ASN A 150 -10.97 16.76 18.68
CA ASN A 150 -11.35 15.50 18.05
C ASN A 150 -11.53 15.63 16.52
N LEU A 151 -10.65 16.42 15.89
CA LEU A 151 -10.65 16.66 14.45
C LEU A 151 -9.48 15.92 13.78
N ASP A 152 -9.81 14.97 12.91
CA ASP A 152 -8.83 14.11 12.24
C ASP A 152 -8.32 14.76 10.95
N PHE A 153 -7.42 15.72 11.11
CA PHE A 153 -6.68 16.33 10.00
C PHE A 153 -5.47 15.50 9.59
N GLU A 154 -4.98 15.73 8.37
CA GLU A 154 -3.78 15.12 7.80
C GLU A 154 -2.96 16.17 7.03
N LEU A 155 -1.65 15.93 6.95
CA LEU A 155 -0.77 16.63 6.02
C LEU A 155 -1.05 16.12 4.60
N GLU A 156 -1.42 17.03 3.71
CA GLU A 156 -1.71 16.72 2.32
C GLU A 156 -0.80 17.52 1.39
N HIS A 157 -0.35 16.88 0.31
CA HIS A 157 0.39 17.52 -0.75
C HIS A 157 -0.55 18.24 -1.71
N ALA A 158 -0.35 19.54 -1.94
CA ALA A 158 -1.13 20.30 -2.92
C ALA A 158 -0.89 19.76 -4.34
N LYS A 159 0.36 19.73 -4.78
CA LYS A 159 0.81 18.96 -5.95
C LYS A 159 1.14 17.53 -5.54
N ALA A 160 0.55 16.56 -6.21
CA ALA A 160 0.77 15.15 -5.92
C ALA A 160 2.21 14.75 -6.25
N ILE A 161 2.87 14.00 -5.36
CA ILE A 161 4.27 13.58 -5.51
C ILE A 161 4.49 12.70 -6.75
N LEU A 162 3.48 11.87 -7.08
CA LEU A 162 3.50 10.95 -8.21
C LEU A 162 2.71 11.48 -9.42
N ASN A 163 2.45 12.79 -9.50
CA ASN A 163 1.85 13.34 -10.71
C ASN A 163 2.81 13.13 -11.90
N PRO A 164 2.34 12.56 -13.03
CA PRO A 164 3.21 12.21 -14.16
C PRO A 164 3.74 13.43 -14.92
N ASN A 165 3.03 14.56 -14.89
CA ASN A 165 3.34 15.74 -15.69
C ASN A 165 3.96 16.87 -14.85
N ASP A 166 3.50 17.04 -13.61
CA ASP A 166 3.93 18.13 -12.71
C ASP A 166 4.03 17.60 -11.26
N PRO A 167 5.05 16.78 -10.95
CA PRO A 167 5.20 16.16 -9.64
C PRO A 167 5.52 17.20 -8.56
N GLY A 168 4.77 17.15 -7.46
CA GLY A 168 5.07 17.90 -6.26
C GLY A 168 6.26 17.33 -5.48
N LYS A 169 6.83 18.15 -4.58
CA LYS A 169 7.85 17.72 -3.61
C LYS A 169 7.25 17.55 -2.22
N HIS A 170 7.86 16.72 -1.39
CA HIS A 170 7.65 16.74 0.05
C HIS A 170 8.37 17.95 0.67
N HIS A 171 7.74 19.12 0.58
CA HIS A 171 8.26 20.40 1.04
C HIS A 171 7.13 21.19 1.71
N PRO A 172 7.36 21.97 2.79
CA PRO A 172 6.30 22.73 3.47
C PRO A 172 5.49 23.66 2.55
N ASP A 173 6.11 24.22 1.51
CA ASP A 173 5.41 25.04 0.50
C ASP A 173 4.48 24.25 -0.44
N ASN A 174 4.52 22.93 -0.39
CA ASN A 174 3.60 22.03 -1.07
C ASN A 174 2.68 21.30 -0.07
N LEU A 175 2.79 21.57 1.24
CA LEU A 175 1.99 20.94 2.27
C LEU A 175 0.87 21.86 2.74
N GLN A 176 -0.29 21.28 2.96
CA GLN A 176 -1.46 21.91 3.55
C GLN A 176 -2.16 20.94 4.50
N ILE A 177 -3.05 21.44 5.34
CA ILE A 177 -3.75 20.63 6.36
C ILE A 177 -5.20 20.46 5.93
N LEU A 178 -5.64 19.21 5.72
CA LEU A 178 -7.01 18.87 5.33
C LEU A 178 -7.63 17.84 6.27
N LEU A 179 -8.94 17.88 6.48
CA LEU A 179 -9.63 16.78 7.13
C LEU A 179 -9.45 15.51 6.31
N LYS A 180 -9.15 14.39 6.99
CA LYS A 180 -9.02 13.07 6.37
C LYS A 180 -10.23 12.70 5.52
N SER A 181 -11.45 13.05 5.97
CA SER A 181 -12.68 12.82 5.22
C SER A 181 -12.74 13.60 3.91
N HIS A 182 -12.19 14.82 3.86
CA HIS A 182 -12.14 15.64 2.66
C HIS A 182 -11.02 15.16 1.73
N ASN A 183 -9.88 14.73 2.29
CA ASN A 183 -8.78 14.19 1.49
C ASN A 183 -9.19 12.91 0.74
N ARG A 184 -10.01 12.04 1.35
CA ARG A 184 -10.54 10.83 0.70
C ARG A 184 -11.41 11.09 -0.54
N LEU A 185 -11.94 12.30 -0.69
CA LEU A 185 -12.76 12.69 -1.84
C LEU A 185 -11.92 13.25 -3.00
N LYS A 186 -10.61 13.42 -2.79
CA LYS A 186 -9.68 14.00 -3.75
C LYS A 186 -9.12 12.91 -4.68
N SER A 187 -8.90 13.26 -5.95
CA SER A 187 -8.21 12.45 -6.97
C SER A 187 -6.68 12.59 -6.83
N ASN A 188 -5.90 11.84 -7.62
CA ASN A 188 -4.43 11.98 -7.68
C ASN A 188 -3.97 13.26 -8.42
N GLU A 189 -4.86 14.22 -8.64
CA GLU A 189 -4.57 15.45 -9.38
C GLU A 189 -3.96 16.53 -8.49
N ASN A 190 -3.21 17.42 -9.11
CA ASN A 190 -2.68 18.60 -8.42
C ASN A 190 -3.83 19.52 -8.03
N TRP A 191 -3.76 20.01 -6.81
CA TRP A 191 -4.60 21.07 -6.30
C TRP A 191 -3.79 22.33 -6.10
N GLU A 192 -4.46 23.46 -6.22
CA GLU A 192 -3.92 24.72 -5.72
C GLU A 192 -3.76 24.60 -4.21
N ARG A 193 -2.56 24.94 -3.71
CA ARG A 193 -2.32 24.99 -2.28
C ARG A 193 -3.12 26.16 -1.71
N PHE A 194 -3.82 25.94 -0.62
CA PHE A 194 -4.41 27.04 0.13
C PHE A 194 -3.37 28.11 0.42
N SER A 195 -3.72 29.36 0.20
CA SER A 195 -3.04 30.50 0.83
C SER A 195 -3.15 30.39 2.35
N LEU A 196 -2.31 31.15 3.08
CA LEU A 196 -2.38 31.21 4.53
C LEU A 196 -3.80 31.59 5.00
N GLN A 197 -4.42 32.57 4.33
CA GLN A 197 -5.75 33.03 4.68
C GLN A 197 -6.80 31.93 4.49
N GLU A 198 -6.77 31.22 3.37
CA GLU A 198 -7.67 30.08 3.10
C GLU A 198 -7.46 28.94 4.10
N GLN A 199 -6.21 28.61 4.45
CA GLN A 199 -5.93 27.55 5.41
C GLN A 199 -6.46 27.90 6.81
N ILE A 200 -6.31 29.16 7.24
CA ILE A 200 -6.87 29.66 8.51
C ILE A 200 -8.39 29.57 8.48
N GLU A 201 -9.02 30.10 7.43
CA GLU A 201 -10.49 30.09 7.28
C GLU A 201 -11.03 28.65 7.28
N TYR A 202 -10.36 27.73 6.59
CA TYR A 202 -10.73 26.33 6.55
C TYR A 202 -10.67 25.68 7.95
N VAL A 203 -9.56 25.84 8.68
CA VAL A 203 -9.42 25.29 10.04
C VAL A 203 -10.47 25.89 10.98
N GLN A 204 -10.69 27.21 10.94
CA GLN A 204 -11.69 27.88 11.76
C GLN A 204 -13.11 27.41 11.43
N ALA A 205 -13.44 27.22 10.15
CA ALA A 205 -14.75 26.72 9.74
C ALA A 205 -15.02 25.31 10.28
N VAL A 206 -14.05 24.42 10.18
CA VAL A 206 -14.16 23.05 10.71
C VAL A 206 -14.32 23.07 12.24
N VAL A 207 -13.51 23.85 12.95
CA VAL A 207 -13.60 23.97 14.41
C VAL A 207 -14.94 24.58 14.84
N LYS A 208 -15.46 25.55 14.08
CA LYS A 208 -16.78 26.14 14.33
C LYS A 208 -17.91 25.12 14.18
N VAL A 209 -17.86 24.28 13.13
CA VAL A 209 -18.82 23.18 12.98
C VAL A 209 -18.70 22.20 14.15
N GLN A 210 -17.47 21.86 14.55
CA GLN A 210 -17.22 21.01 15.70
C GLN A 210 -17.79 21.61 16.99
N LYS A 211 -17.72 22.93 17.17
CA LYS A 211 -18.31 23.65 18.30
C LYS A 211 -19.84 23.58 18.36
N LEU A 212 -20.50 23.53 17.21
CA LEU A 212 -21.96 23.37 17.17
C LEU A 212 -22.40 21.97 17.63
N VAL A 213 -21.56 20.96 17.38
CA VAL A 213 -21.84 19.57 17.81
C VAL A 213 -21.20 19.21 19.15
N SER A 214 -20.19 19.97 19.61
CA SER A 214 -19.44 19.69 20.84
C SER A 214 -20.30 19.73 22.09
N THR A 215 -21.28 20.64 22.17
CA THR A 215 -22.26 20.71 23.26
C THR A 215 -23.05 19.40 23.38
N LYS A 216 -23.29 18.71 22.25
CA LYS A 216 -23.93 17.39 22.23
C LYS A 216 -22.93 16.24 22.46
N MET A 217 -21.66 16.43 22.12
CA MET A 217 -20.58 15.45 22.28
C MET A 217 -19.81 15.56 23.61
N LYS A 218 -20.16 16.54 24.47
CA LYS A 218 -19.48 16.85 25.75
C LYS A 218 -17.98 17.16 25.60
N ILE A 219 -17.61 17.83 24.50
CA ILE A 219 -16.25 18.31 24.28
C ILE A 219 -16.17 19.77 24.74
N ASP A 220 -15.26 20.06 25.67
CA ASP A 220 -14.99 21.44 26.10
C ASP A 220 -14.06 22.11 25.10
N LEU A 221 -14.47 23.25 24.56
CA LEU A 221 -13.76 23.95 23.49
C LEU A 221 -13.34 25.33 23.97
N HIS A 222 -12.02 25.49 24.17
CA HIS A 222 -11.43 26.76 24.58
C HIS A 222 -10.96 27.55 23.35
N GLU A 223 -11.54 28.75 23.15
CA GLU A 223 -11.20 29.62 22.01
C GLU A 223 -9.73 30.08 22.02
N GLU A 224 -9.13 30.18 23.20
CA GLU A 224 -7.71 30.55 23.35
C GLU A 224 -6.77 29.48 22.75
N VAL A 225 -7.15 28.20 22.84
CA VAL A 225 -6.36 27.09 22.30
C VAL A 225 -6.34 27.13 20.78
N ILE A 226 -7.51 27.37 20.15
CA ILE A 226 -7.54 27.52 18.69
C ILE A 226 -6.81 28.79 18.25
N GLY A 227 -6.90 29.89 19.00
CA GLY A 227 -6.12 31.10 18.73
C GLY A 227 -4.61 30.82 18.69
N SER A 228 -4.10 30.10 19.70
CA SER A 228 -2.67 29.70 19.75
C SER A 228 -2.26 28.82 18.57
N ILE A 229 -3.10 27.86 18.19
CA ILE A 229 -2.86 27.00 17.02
C ILE A 229 -2.78 27.83 15.72
N ILE A 230 -3.69 28.80 15.55
CA ILE A 230 -3.70 29.68 14.37
C ILE A 230 -2.47 30.58 14.32
N GLU A 231 -2.02 31.13 15.46
CA GLU A 231 -0.77 31.93 15.48
C GLU A 231 0.44 31.09 15.10
N ARG A 232 0.53 29.84 15.57
CA ARG A 232 1.59 28.92 15.15
C ARG A 232 1.52 28.59 13.67
N LEU A 233 0.31 28.37 13.14
CA LEU A 233 0.10 28.14 11.72
C LEU A 233 0.64 29.31 10.88
N LYS A 234 0.35 30.56 11.27
CA LYS A 234 0.86 31.78 10.59
C LYS A 234 2.38 31.85 10.53
N LEU A 235 3.08 31.33 11.55
CA LEU A 235 4.55 31.36 11.59
C LEU A 235 5.20 30.35 10.63
N VAL A 236 4.49 29.28 10.30
CA VAL A 236 5.05 28.13 9.57
C VAL A 236 4.50 27.96 8.16
N TYR A 237 3.46 28.70 7.80
CA TYR A 237 2.86 28.67 6.47
C TYR A 237 3.63 29.53 5.47
#